data_AF-A0A8D8I0I1-F1
#
_entry.id   AF-A0A8D8I0I1-F1
#
_cell.length_a   1.000
_cell.length_b   1.000
_cell.length_c   1.000
_cell.angle_alpha   90.00
_cell.angle_beta   90.00
_cell.angle_gamma   90.00
#
_symmetry.space_group_name_H-M   'P 1'
#
loop_
_entity.id
_entity.type
_entity.pdbx_description
1 polymer ?
#
loop_
_entity_poly.entity_id
_entity_poly.type
_entity_poly.pdbx_seq_one_letter_code
_entity_poly.pdbx_strand_id
1 'polypeptide(L)'
;MNLHEPVDMLNKTLDDLTPEEKMRIEHMKLHEKHKGHESMHAEMVVILLVTLIIAQIVLVEWKKRHYRSYSLMTLLALWIIPFVLSLRSQYWRFIFFWLIFSCITALVMRKALRKPLAGTTPRLVYKWFYFIYKLSYGLGIIGYIIMMFTFFGLNFVFNQPPNVWMDVGLLFVFYGLYYGVLGRDVSEICT
;
A
#
# COMPACT_ATOMS: atom_id res chain seq x y z
N MET A 1 30.99 15.05 -29.56
CA MET A 1 29.86 15.87 -30.03
C MET A 1 29.28 16.60 -28.82
N ASN A 2 29.35 17.93 -28.79
CA ASN A 2 28.89 18.72 -27.64
C ASN A 2 27.38 18.95 -27.73
N LEU A 3 26.61 18.35 -26.81
CA LEU A 3 25.15 18.50 -26.73
C LEU A 3 24.70 19.91 -26.27
N HIS A 4 25.64 20.76 -25.86
CA HIS A 4 25.40 22.12 -25.37
C HIS A 4 25.79 23.21 -26.38
N GLU A 5 26.25 22.85 -27.58
CA GLU A 5 26.47 23.86 -28.63
C GLU A 5 25.12 24.45 -29.08
N PRO A 6 24.97 25.79 -29.06
CA PRO A 6 23.75 26.42 -29.51
C PRO A 6 23.54 26.12 -31.00
N VAL A 7 22.34 25.64 -31.35
CA VAL A 7 21.96 25.44 -32.75
C VAL A 7 21.68 26.80 -33.36
N ASP A 8 22.42 27.17 -34.41
CA ASP A 8 22.30 28.46 -35.06
C ASP A 8 21.01 28.51 -35.92
N MET A 9 19.97 29.13 -35.38
CA MET A 9 18.62 29.20 -35.97
C MET A 9 18.45 30.41 -36.91
N LEU A 10 19.50 31.21 -37.13
CA LEU A 10 19.40 32.49 -37.84
C LEU A 10 19.02 32.35 -39.32
N ASN A 11 19.30 31.20 -39.94
CA ASN A 11 19.13 30.95 -41.38
C ASN A 11 18.43 29.60 -41.74
N LYS A 12 17.90 28.85 -40.76
CA LYS A 12 17.24 27.55 -41.00
C LYS A 12 15.80 27.54 -40.51
N THR A 13 14.87 27.11 -41.38
CA THR A 13 13.49 26.81 -40.98
C THR A 13 13.41 25.45 -40.26
N LEU A 14 12.42 25.26 -39.38
CA LEU A 14 12.30 24.08 -38.51
C LEU A 14 12.27 22.73 -39.27
N ASP A 15 11.86 22.74 -40.53
CA ASP A 15 11.84 21.56 -41.40
C ASP A 15 13.20 21.20 -42.01
N ASP A 16 14.14 22.15 -42.05
CA ASP A 16 15.51 21.97 -42.59
C ASP A 16 16.51 21.47 -41.54
N LEU A 17 16.05 21.26 -40.30
CA LEU A 17 16.86 20.73 -39.22
C LEU A 17 17.03 19.23 -39.37
N THR A 18 18.28 18.77 -39.28
CA THR A 18 18.58 17.34 -39.16
C THR A 18 17.93 16.76 -37.90
N PRO A 19 17.63 15.45 -37.86
CA PRO A 19 17.02 14.81 -36.70
C PRO A 19 17.81 15.06 -35.40
N GLU A 20 19.14 15.11 -35.49
CA GLU A 20 20.05 15.39 -34.38
C GLU A 20 20.02 16.85 -33.90
N GLU A 21 19.81 17.81 -34.80
CA GLU A 21 19.61 19.22 -34.41
C GLU A 21 18.24 19.41 -33.72
N LYS A 22 17.19 18.74 -34.21
CA LYS A 22 15.86 18.74 -33.56
C LYS A 22 15.92 18.17 -32.14
N MET A 23 16.57 17.02 -31.95
CA MET A 23 16.75 16.42 -30.63
C MET A 23 17.56 17.30 -29.67
N ARG A 24 18.59 18.00 -30.16
CA ARG A 24 19.38 18.94 -29.34
C ARG A 24 18.56 20.15 -28.91
N ILE A 25 17.76 20.73 -29.81
CA ILE A 25 16.86 21.83 -29.46
C ILE A 25 15.82 21.38 -28.43
N GLU A 26 15.25 20.19 -28.60
CA GLU A 26 14.28 19.64 -27.66
C GLU A 26 14.90 19.38 -26.28
N HIS A 27 16.10 18.79 -26.23
CA HIS A 27 16.86 18.58 -25.00
C HIS A 27 17.22 19.89 -24.30
N MET A 28 17.69 20.90 -25.05
CA MET A 28 17.97 22.24 -24.52
C MET A 28 16.71 22.91 -23.97
N LYS A 29 15.59 22.84 -24.69
CA LYS A 29 14.29 23.39 -24.26
C LYS A 29 13.75 22.67 -23.03
N LEU A 30 14.00 21.37 -22.92
CA LEU A 30 13.64 20.57 -21.74
C LEU A 30 14.52 20.97 -20.55
N HIS A 31 15.84 21.09 -20.71
CA HIS A 31 16.73 21.60 -19.66
C HIS A 31 16.42 23.04 -19.23
N GLU A 32 16.06 23.91 -20.17
CA GLU A 32 15.69 25.29 -19.87
C GLU A 32 14.38 25.36 -19.07
N LYS A 33 13.40 24.50 -19.39
CA LYS A 33 12.19 24.32 -18.56
C LYS A 33 12.49 23.79 -17.15
N HIS A 34 13.57 23.03 -16.97
CA HIS A 34 13.98 22.50 -15.66
C HIS A 34 15.01 23.40 -14.94
N LYS A 35 15.49 24.47 -15.58
CA LYS A 35 16.49 25.40 -15.03
C LYS A 35 15.84 26.20 -13.89
N GLY A 36 16.23 25.90 -12.66
CA GLY A 36 15.62 26.46 -11.43
C GLY A 36 14.49 25.61 -10.83
N HIS A 37 13.98 24.61 -11.56
CA HIS A 37 13.04 23.63 -11.02
C HIS A 37 13.75 22.61 -10.10
N GLU A 38 15.03 22.33 -10.34
CA GLU A 38 15.83 21.45 -9.48
C GLU A 38 16.07 22.01 -8.07
N SER A 39 16.26 23.33 -7.93
CA SER A 39 16.37 23.96 -6.62
C SER A 39 15.05 23.91 -5.85
N MET A 40 13.91 24.05 -6.55
CA MET A 40 12.58 23.89 -5.94
C MET A 40 12.32 22.43 -5.53
N HIS A 41 12.70 21.46 -6.36
CA HIS A 41 12.63 20.04 -6.00
C HIS A 41 13.49 19.71 -4.79
N ALA A 42 14.72 20.24 -4.73
CA ALA A 42 15.60 20.05 -3.58
C ALA A 42 14.97 20.60 -2.29
N GLU A 43 14.38 21.79 -2.33
CA GLU A 43 13.70 22.38 -1.18
C GLU A 43 12.48 21.55 -0.73
N MET A 44 11.64 21.13 -1.68
CA MET A 44 10.48 20.26 -1.39
C MET A 44 10.92 18.94 -0.74
N VAL A 45 12.02 18.34 -1.21
CA VAL A 45 12.57 17.09 -0.66
C VAL A 45 13.10 17.32 0.75
N VAL A 46 13.80 18.42 1.03
CA VAL A 46 14.30 18.73 2.38
C VAL A 46 13.14 18.92 3.35
N ILE A 47 12.09 19.67 2.98
CA ILE A 47 10.89 19.84 3.81
C ILE A 47 10.21 18.49 4.04
N LEU A 48 10.07 17.66 3.00
CA LEU A 48 9.50 16.33 3.13
C LEU A 48 10.32 15.46 4.10
N LEU A 49 11.64 15.44 3.99
CA LEU A 49 12.51 14.67 4.89
C LEU A 49 12.38 15.14 6.35
N VAL A 50 12.44 16.44 6.59
CA VAL A 50 12.30 17.01 7.94
C VAL A 50 10.93 16.69 8.52
N THR A 51 9.85 16.85 7.75
CA THR A 51 8.48 16.53 8.21
C THR A 51 8.31 15.04 8.50
N LEU A 52 8.86 14.14 7.67
CA LEU A 52 8.84 12.69 7.92
C LEU A 52 9.59 12.32 9.21
N ILE A 53 10.77 12.91 9.45
CA ILE A 53 11.55 12.67 10.67
C ILE A 53 10.77 13.12 11.90
N ILE A 54 10.21 14.35 11.88
CA ILE A 54 9.41 14.87 12.98
C ILE A 54 8.17 14.00 13.22
N ALA A 55 7.44 13.64 12.16
CA ALA A 55 6.28 12.78 12.27
C ALA A 55 6.63 11.42 12.91
N GLN A 56 7.76 10.82 12.53
CA GLN A 56 8.22 9.56 13.09
C GLN A 56 8.54 9.68 14.59
N ILE A 57 9.21 10.76 15.01
CA ILE A 57 9.50 11.03 16.43
C ILE A 57 8.19 11.16 17.21
N VAL A 58 7.23 11.93 16.70
CA VAL A 58 5.91 12.10 17.33
C VAL A 58 5.19 10.77 17.47
N LEU A 59 5.18 9.92 16.42
CA LEU A 59 4.55 8.60 16.47
C LEU A 59 5.19 7.69 17.51
N VAL A 60 6.52 7.65 17.58
CA VAL A 60 7.25 6.82 18.55
C VAL A 60 6.98 7.29 19.98
N GLU A 61 7.03 8.60 20.24
CA GLU A 61 6.75 9.16 21.56
C GLU A 61 5.28 8.99 21.96
N TRP A 62 4.35 9.11 20.99
CA TRP A 62 2.94 8.84 21.23
C TRP A 62 2.70 7.37 21.62
N LYS A 63 3.33 6.42 20.92
CA LYS A 63 3.27 4.99 21.25
C LYS A 63 3.81 4.71 22.65
N LYS A 64 4.93 5.34 23.05
CA LYS A 64 5.54 5.16 24.37
C LYS A 64 4.66 5.74 25.50
N ARG A 65 4.17 6.97 25.34
CA ARG A 65 3.44 7.69 26.39
C ARG A 65 1.96 7.25 26.50
N HIS A 66 1.31 6.97 25.37
CA HIS A 66 -0.11 6.65 25.31
C HIS A 66 -0.40 5.44 24.41
N TYR A 67 0.15 4.27 24.77
CA TYR A 67 0.00 3.03 24.00
C TYR A 67 -1.47 2.70 23.66
N ARG A 68 -2.38 2.85 24.62
CA ARG A 68 -3.80 2.52 24.42
C ARG A 68 -4.45 3.39 23.33
N SER A 69 -4.21 4.70 23.36
CA SER A 69 -4.75 5.62 22.36
C SER A 69 -4.09 5.42 21.00
N TYR A 70 -2.78 5.18 20.99
CA TYR A 70 -2.03 4.83 19.78
C TYR A 70 -2.62 3.58 19.12
N SER A 71 -2.73 2.47 19.86
CA SER A 71 -3.22 1.18 19.37
C SER A 71 -4.65 1.28 18.84
N LEU A 72 -5.55 1.97 19.55
CA LEU A 72 -6.92 2.20 19.09
C LEU A 72 -6.97 3.03 17.80
N MET A 73 -6.20 4.11 17.70
CA MET A 73 -6.18 4.95 16.49
C MET A 73 -5.58 4.23 15.30
N THR A 74 -4.49 3.48 15.49
CA THR A 74 -3.89 2.69 14.41
C THR A 74 -4.83 1.59 13.93
N LEU A 75 -5.55 0.94 14.85
CA LEU A 75 -6.56 -0.06 14.49
C LEU A 75 -7.71 0.57 13.70
N LEU A 76 -8.25 1.70 14.14
CA LEU A 76 -9.30 2.42 13.43
C LEU A 76 -8.85 2.87 12.04
N ALA A 77 -7.62 3.40 11.93
CA ALA A 77 -7.05 3.79 10.66
C ALA A 77 -6.92 2.58 9.71
N LEU A 78 -6.37 1.46 10.19
CA LEU A 78 -6.25 0.22 9.41
C LEU A 78 -7.62 -0.33 8.99
N TRP A 79 -8.64 -0.16 9.82
CA TRP A 79 -9.99 -0.64 9.53
C TRP A 79 -10.70 0.25 8.49
N ILE A 80 -10.64 1.58 8.66
CA ILE A 80 -11.42 2.56 7.87
C ILE A 80 -10.76 2.90 6.54
N ILE A 81 -9.43 3.10 6.49
CA ILE A 81 -8.76 3.62 5.28
C ILE A 81 -8.99 2.70 4.07
N PRO A 82 -8.73 1.37 4.14
CA PRO A 82 -8.93 0.48 3.00
C PRO A 82 -10.40 0.36 2.59
N PHE A 83 -11.33 0.48 3.55
CA PHE A 83 -12.75 0.49 3.26
C PHE A 83 -13.18 1.73 2.49
N VAL A 84 -12.75 2.92 2.91
CA VAL A 84 -13.05 4.19 2.23
C VAL A 84 -12.49 4.19 0.80
N LEU A 85 -11.25 3.73 0.63
CA LEU A 85 -10.65 3.58 -0.70
C LEU A 85 -11.44 2.59 -1.56
N SER A 86 -11.83 1.44 -0.99
CA SER A 86 -12.61 0.42 -1.71
C SER A 86 -14.00 0.92 -2.12
N LEU A 87 -14.62 1.78 -1.31
CA LEU A 87 -15.91 2.41 -1.64
C LEU A 87 -15.78 3.38 -2.81
N ARG A 88 -14.72 4.19 -2.83
CA ARG A 88 -14.44 5.10 -3.96
C ARG A 88 -14.14 4.35 -5.24
N SER A 89 -13.39 3.26 -5.15
CA SER A 89 -13.01 2.45 -6.31
C SER A 89 -14.02 1.36 -6.68
N GLN A 90 -15.20 1.32 -6.03
CA GLN A 90 -16.30 0.38 -6.31
C GLN A 90 -15.89 -1.12 -6.23
N TYR A 91 -14.97 -1.46 -5.32
CA TYR A 91 -14.54 -2.85 -5.10
C TYR A 91 -15.53 -3.61 -4.20
N TRP A 92 -16.68 -3.98 -4.76
CA TRP A 92 -17.78 -4.67 -4.06
C TRP A 92 -17.37 -5.97 -3.37
N ARG A 93 -16.47 -6.74 -3.97
CA ARG A 93 -15.96 -8.00 -3.39
C ARG A 93 -15.30 -7.78 -2.04
N PHE A 94 -14.43 -6.77 -1.94
CA PHE A 94 -13.76 -6.44 -0.69
C PHE A 94 -14.75 -5.96 0.36
N ILE A 95 -15.66 -5.06 -0.02
CA ILE A 95 -16.69 -4.51 0.88
C ILE A 95 -17.53 -5.62 1.50
N PHE A 96 -17.95 -6.61 0.71
CA PHE A 96 -18.72 -7.74 1.20
C PHE A 96 -17.97 -8.56 2.26
N PHE A 97 -16.75 -9.00 1.97
CA PHE A 97 -15.95 -9.77 2.94
C PHE A 97 -15.59 -8.93 4.16
N TRP A 98 -15.29 -7.65 3.97
CA TRP A 98 -14.99 -6.71 5.04
C TRP A 98 -16.19 -6.54 5.99
N LEU A 99 -17.41 -6.44 5.45
CA LEU A 99 -18.63 -6.32 6.26
C LEU A 99 -18.88 -7.59 7.09
N ILE A 100 -18.73 -8.77 6.47
CA ILE A 100 -18.87 -10.05 7.18
C ILE A 100 -17.84 -10.15 8.31
N PHE A 101 -16.57 -9.92 7.98
CA PHE A 101 -15.48 -9.97 8.94
C PHE A 101 -15.70 -8.97 10.09
N SER A 102 -16.11 -7.75 9.77
CA SER A 102 -16.35 -6.70 10.75
C SER A 102 -17.52 -7.02 11.67
N CYS A 103 -18.62 -7.51 11.11
CA CYS A 103 -19.80 -7.91 11.87
C CYS A 103 -19.48 -9.06 12.84
N ILE A 104 -18.84 -10.13 12.36
CA ILE A 104 -18.49 -11.26 13.23
C ILE A 104 -17.50 -10.84 14.31
N THR A 105 -16.46 -10.07 13.95
CA THR A 105 -15.46 -9.58 14.90
C THR A 105 -16.09 -8.69 15.97
N ALA A 106 -17.02 -7.80 15.60
CA ALA A 106 -17.77 -6.98 16.54
C ALA A 106 -18.65 -7.83 17.49
N LEU A 107 -19.29 -8.89 17.01
CA LEU A 107 -20.06 -9.81 17.85
C LEU A 107 -19.17 -10.57 18.85
N VAL A 108 -18.00 -11.03 18.40
CA VAL A 108 -17.00 -11.71 19.23
C VAL A 108 -16.47 -10.75 20.30
N MET A 109 -16.07 -9.53 19.91
CA MET A 109 -15.62 -8.48 20.83
C MET A 109 -16.69 -8.11 21.85
N ARG A 110 -17.95 -7.94 21.43
CA ARG A 110 -19.05 -7.60 22.33
C ARG A 110 -19.26 -8.68 23.39
N LYS A 111 -19.07 -9.96 23.05
CA LYS A 111 -19.12 -11.05 24.03
C LYS A 111 -17.90 -11.03 24.95
N ALA A 112 -16.71 -10.75 24.44
CA ALA A 112 -15.47 -10.66 25.23
C ALA A 112 -15.47 -9.49 26.24
N LEU A 113 -16.06 -8.34 25.88
CA LEU A 113 -16.07 -7.13 26.72
C LEU A 113 -17.16 -7.14 27.81
N ARG A 114 -18.14 -8.05 27.75
CA ARG A 114 -19.21 -8.14 28.76
C ARG A 114 -18.70 -8.81 30.04
N LYS A 115 -18.96 -8.17 31.18
CA LYS A 115 -18.74 -8.73 32.53
C LYS A 115 -20.09 -9.10 33.15
N PRO A 116 -20.22 -10.25 33.85
CA PRO A 116 -19.23 -11.31 34.06
C PRO A 116 -19.02 -12.18 32.80
N LEU A 117 -17.79 -12.70 32.64
CA LEU A 117 -17.42 -13.55 31.51
C LEU A 117 -18.04 -14.95 31.67
N ALA A 118 -18.90 -15.36 30.75
CA ALA A 118 -19.36 -16.74 30.69
C ALA A 118 -18.19 -17.66 30.29
N GLY A 119 -18.03 -18.81 30.95
CA GLY A 119 -16.88 -19.73 30.74
C GLY A 119 -16.73 -20.32 29.33
N THR A 120 -17.73 -20.20 28.45
CA THR A 120 -17.66 -20.59 27.04
C THR A 120 -17.10 -19.49 26.13
N THR A 121 -17.06 -18.24 26.59
CA THR A 121 -16.67 -17.06 25.81
C THR A 121 -15.20 -17.10 25.36
N PRO A 122 -14.22 -17.45 26.22
CA PRO A 122 -12.82 -17.50 25.80
C PRO A 122 -12.56 -18.51 24.67
N ARG A 123 -13.26 -19.65 24.68
CA ARG A 123 -13.16 -20.66 23.62
C ARG A 123 -13.65 -20.14 22.27
N LEU A 124 -14.73 -19.36 22.25
CA LEU A 124 -15.29 -18.78 21.03
C LEU A 124 -14.35 -17.72 20.45
N VAL A 125 -13.83 -16.83 21.29
CA VAL A 125 -12.87 -15.79 20.92
C VAL A 125 -11.61 -16.41 20.31
N TYR A 126 -11.03 -17.40 21.00
CA TYR A 126 -9.86 -18.13 20.53
C TYR A 126 -10.11 -18.81 19.18
N LYS A 127 -11.24 -19.53 19.04
CA LYS A 127 -11.57 -20.24 17.79
C LYS A 127 -11.71 -19.28 16.60
N TRP A 128 -12.30 -18.10 16.80
CA TRP A 128 -12.45 -17.08 15.76
C TRP A 128 -11.10 -16.51 15.33
N PHE A 129 -10.30 -15.98 16.26
CA PHE A 129 -9.01 -15.38 15.91
C PHE A 129 -8.02 -16.42 15.36
N TYR A 130 -8.04 -17.64 15.87
CA TYR A 130 -7.24 -18.73 15.32
C TYR A 130 -7.67 -19.13 13.90
N PHE A 131 -8.96 -19.07 13.59
CA PHE A 131 -9.46 -19.27 12.23
C PHE A 131 -8.96 -18.18 11.29
N ILE A 132 -9.06 -16.90 11.69
CA ILE A 132 -8.53 -15.78 10.91
C ILE A 132 -7.02 -15.91 10.68
N TYR A 133 -6.27 -16.29 11.71
CA TYR A 133 -4.83 -16.54 11.59
C TYR A 133 -4.52 -17.61 10.54
N LYS A 134 -5.17 -18.77 10.62
CA LYS A 134 -4.94 -19.85 9.65
C LYS A 134 -5.36 -19.47 8.23
N LEU A 135 -6.48 -18.77 8.08
CA LEU A 135 -6.94 -18.29 6.78
C LEU A 135 -5.93 -17.30 6.18
N SER A 136 -5.49 -16.32 6.98
CA SER A 136 -4.54 -15.29 6.57
C SER A 136 -3.19 -15.87 6.16
N TYR A 137 -2.69 -16.83 6.96
CA TYR A 137 -1.47 -17.55 6.68
C TYR A 137 -1.58 -18.38 5.39
N GLY A 138 -2.70 -19.09 5.20
CA GLY A 138 -2.97 -19.84 3.98
C GLY A 138 -3.04 -18.96 2.72
N LEU A 139 -3.78 -17.85 2.78
CA LEU A 139 -3.87 -16.89 1.68
C LEU A 139 -2.50 -16.28 1.34
N GLY A 140 -1.69 -15.95 2.36
CA GLY A 140 -0.33 -15.43 2.18
C GLY A 140 0.59 -16.43 1.48
N ILE A 141 0.57 -17.70 1.88
CA ILE A 141 1.35 -18.76 1.22
C ILE A 141 0.89 -18.96 -0.22
N ILE A 142 -0.42 -19.05 -0.46
CA ILE A 142 -0.97 -19.22 -1.81
C ILE A 142 -0.55 -18.05 -2.71
N GLY A 143 -0.69 -16.81 -2.23
CA GLY A 143 -0.26 -15.62 -2.97
C GLY A 143 1.24 -15.63 -3.25
N TYR A 144 2.06 -16.00 -2.27
CA TYR A 144 3.50 -16.14 -2.45
C TYR A 144 3.87 -17.17 -3.52
N ILE A 145 3.24 -18.35 -3.50
CA ILE A 145 3.47 -19.40 -4.50
C ILE A 145 3.10 -18.92 -5.91
N ILE A 146 1.96 -18.23 -6.06
CA ILE A 146 1.53 -17.66 -7.36
C ILE A 146 2.54 -16.63 -7.87
N MET A 147 3.04 -15.75 -7.00
CA MET A 147 4.08 -14.79 -7.37
C MET A 147 5.38 -15.48 -7.77
N MET A 148 5.82 -16.50 -7.01
CA MET A 148 7.02 -17.28 -7.35
C MET A 148 6.87 -17.98 -8.71
N PHE A 149 5.73 -18.61 -8.99
CA PHE A 149 5.47 -19.22 -10.29
C PHE A 149 5.47 -18.20 -11.44
N THR A 150 5.04 -16.97 -11.16
CA THR A 150 5.13 -15.88 -12.15
C THR A 150 6.58 -15.51 -12.43
N PHE A 151 7.44 -15.40 -11.39
CA PHE A 151 8.87 -15.13 -11.57
C PHE A 151 9.61 -16.26 -12.31
N PHE A 152 9.23 -17.52 -12.09
CA PHE A 152 9.79 -18.66 -12.81
C PHE A 152 9.27 -18.81 -14.26
N GLY A 153 8.36 -17.95 -14.71
CA GLY A 153 7.82 -17.99 -16.07
C GLY A 153 6.83 -19.13 -16.33
N LEU A 154 6.36 -19.83 -15.29
CA LEU A 154 5.32 -20.88 -15.44
C LEU A 154 4.01 -20.33 -16.00
N ASN A 155 3.79 -19.02 -15.87
CA ASN A 155 2.66 -18.31 -16.47
C ASN A 155 2.63 -18.44 -18.01
N PHE A 156 3.80 -18.45 -18.67
CA PHE A 156 3.89 -18.63 -20.13
C PHE A 156 3.38 -19.99 -20.61
N VAL A 157 3.48 -21.03 -19.76
CA VAL A 157 2.96 -22.39 -20.06
C VAL A 157 1.44 -22.38 -20.21
N PHE A 158 0.75 -21.50 -19.47
CA PHE A 158 -0.70 -21.33 -19.52
C PHE A 158 -1.15 -20.23 -20.49
N ASN A 159 -0.23 -19.69 -21.30
CA ASN A 159 -0.48 -18.62 -22.27
C ASN A 159 -1.21 -17.40 -21.66
N GLN A 160 -0.85 -17.04 -20.43
CA GLN A 160 -1.38 -15.86 -19.74
C GLN A 160 -0.29 -14.78 -19.63
N PRO A 161 -0.67 -13.50 -19.50
CA PRO A 161 0.29 -12.45 -19.24
C PRO A 161 0.77 -12.49 -17.77
N PRO A 162 2.07 -12.24 -17.51
CA PRO A 162 2.64 -12.14 -16.15
C PRO A 162 1.87 -11.20 -15.22
N ASN A 163 1.35 -10.10 -15.77
CA ASN A 163 0.61 -9.08 -15.02
C ASN A 163 -0.60 -9.66 -14.26
N VAL A 164 -1.41 -10.49 -14.92
CA VAL A 164 -2.65 -11.02 -14.31
C VAL A 164 -2.34 -11.95 -13.13
N TRP A 165 -1.31 -12.78 -13.24
CA TRP A 165 -0.94 -13.65 -12.12
C TRP A 165 -0.30 -12.89 -10.97
N MET A 166 0.48 -11.84 -11.29
CA MET A 166 1.04 -10.96 -10.27
C MET A 166 -0.08 -10.23 -9.51
N ASP A 167 -1.07 -9.69 -10.21
CA ASP A 167 -2.24 -9.04 -9.61
C ASP A 167 -3.01 -10.00 -8.69
N VAL A 168 -3.24 -11.24 -9.15
CA VAL A 168 -3.91 -12.27 -8.34
C VAL A 168 -3.06 -12.61 -7.11
N GLY A 169 -1.76 -12.84 -7.27
CA GLY A 169 -0.83 -13.15 -6.18
C GLY A 169 -0.78 -12.03 -5.13
N LEU A 170 -0.64 -10.79 -5.58
CA LEU A 170 -0.67 -9.60 -4.73
C LEU A 170 -2.00 -9.45 -4.01
N LEU A 171 -3.13 -9.73 -4.65
CA LEU A 171 -4.45 -9.66 -4.04
C LEU A 171 -4.62 -10.70 -2.92
N PHE A 172 -4.14 -11.93 -3.11
CA PHE A 172 -4.10 -12.96 -2.08
C PHE A 172 -3.24 -12.55 -0.88
N VAL A 173 -2.03 -12.03 -1.13
CA VAL A 173 -1.13 -11.53 -0.08
C VAL A 173 -1.76 -10.33 0.64
N PHE A 174 -2.35 -9.40 -0.10
CA PHE A 174 -3.04 -8.24 0.48
C PHE A 174 -4.16 -8.66 1.42
N TYR A 175 -5.05 -9.58 1.01
CA TYR A 175 -6.10 -10.08 1.89
C TYR A 175 -5.55 -10.83 3.09
N GLY A 176 -4.53 -11.67 2.90
CA GLY A 176 -3.89 -12.40 4.00
C GLY A 176 -3.28 -11.45 5.02
N LEU A 177 -2.49 -10.46 4.59
CA LEU A 177 -1.87 -9.48 5.47
C LEU A 177 -2.90 -8.57 6.13
N TYR A 178 -3.88 -8.08 5.38
CA TYR A 178 -4.89 -7.15 5.87
C TYR A 178 -5.71 -7.76 7.01
N TYR A 179 -6.36 -8.90 6.77
CA TYR A 179 -7.19 -9.56 7.78
C TYR A 179 -6.33 -10.18 8.89
N GLY A 180 -5.10 -10.59 8.60
CA GLY A 180 -4.16 -11.12 9.58
C GLY A 180 -3.72 -10.07 10.61
N VAL A 181 -3.25 -8.91 10.14
CA VAL A 181 -2.85 -7.79 11.02
C VAL A 181 -4.04 -7.28 11.81
N LEU A 182 -5.19 -7.07 11.14
CA LEU A 182 -6.40 -6.59 11.81
C LEU A 182 -6.89 -7.59 12.86
N GLY A 183 -6.91 -8.89 12.56
CA GLY A 183 -7.26 -9.94 13.51
C GLY A 183 -6.33 -9.99 14.72
N ARG A 184 -5.01 -9.83 14.50
CA ARG A 184 -4.01 -9.77 15.57
C ARG A 184 -4.24 -8.57 16.49
N ASP A 185 -4.37 -7.37 15.92
CA ASP A 185 -4.52 -6.12 16.69
C ASP A 185 -5.82 -6.12 17.51
N VAL A 186 -6.92 -6.67 16.97
CA VAL A 186 -8.17 -6.82 17.73
C VAL A 186 -8.04 -7.85 18.85
N SER A 187 -7.33 -8.95 18.61
CA SER A 187 -7.12 -9.98 19.63
C SER A 187 -6.34 -9.47 20.85
N GLU A 188 -5.39 -8.55 20.63
CA GLU A 188 -4.63 -7.89 21.69
C GLU A 188 -5.52 -7.02 22.59
N ILE A 189 -6.55 -6.39 22.02
CA ILE A 189 -7.54 -5.60 22.78
C ILE A 189 -8.50 -6.49 23.58
N CYS A 190 -8.73 -7.72 23.10
CA CYS A 190 -9.63 -8.68 23.76
C CYS A 190 -8.98 -9.45 24.91
N THR A 191 -7.65 -9.36 25.04
CA THR A 191 -6.86 -10.00 26.11
C THR A 191 -6.78 -9.07 27.31
#